data_AF-A0A415MEL9-F1
#
_entry.id   AF-A0A415MEL9-F1
#
_cell.length_a   1.000
_cell.length_b   1.000
_cell.length_c   1.000
_cell.angle_alpha   90.00
_cell.angle_beta   90.00
_cell.angle_gamma   90.00
#
_symmetry.space_group_name_H-M   'P 1'
#
loop_
_entity.id
_entity.type
_entity.pdbx_description
1 polymer ?
#
loop_
_entity_poly.entity_id
_entity_poly.type
_entity_poly.pdbx_seq_one_letter_code
_entity_poly.pdbx_strand_id
1 'polypeptide(L)'
;MEYIYGSFTKRQIKEVAHAMHNDVHKLLLYKDNRIVEKIFENDEAFLIFFQNVMFKFSGTKTLFNNNGIMVTLMATLQAAYDEVTSDEFDYMTFRRAILDSHNYIKQMFEGGVGDAKLTDSTANR
;
A
#
# COMPACT_ATOMS: atom_id res chain seq x y z
N MET A 1 -17.40 -2.78 11.29
CA MET A 1 -17.47 -3.86 10.28
C MET A 1 -17.27 -5.16 11.02
N GLU A 2 -18.03 -6.20 10.67
CA GLU A 2 -17.97 -7.53 11.28
C GLU A 2 -17.00 -8.41 10.46
N TYR A 3 -16.09 -9.09 11.14
CA TYR A 3 -15.03 -9.89 10.55
C TYR A 3 -14.96 -11.26 11.23
N ILE A 4 -14.21 -12.20 10.65
CA ILE A 4 -14.03 -13.55 11.20
C ILE A 4 -13.39 -13.58 12.61
N TYR A 5 -12.77 -12.47 13.03
CA TYR A 5 -12.17 -12.29 14.36
C TYR A 5 -12.97 -11.33 15.26
N GLY A 6 -14.21 -11.00 14.89
CA GLY A 6 -15.08 -10.07 15.61
C GLY A 6 -15.23 -8.71 14.93
N SER A 7 -15.69 -7.70 15.69
CA SER A 7 -15.91 -6.36 15.16
C SER A 7 -14.73 -5.43 15.42
N PHE A 8 -14.28 -4.69 14.40
CA PHE A 8 -13.33 -3.59 14.58
C PHE A 8 -14.05 -2.24 14.51
N THR A 9 -13.62 -1.32 15.39
CA THR A 9 -14.05 0.08 15.38
C THR A 9 -13.43 0.83 14.20
N LYS A 10 -14.07 1.92 13.76
CA LYS A 10 -13.51 2.81 12.72
C LYS A 10 -12.12 3.33 13.09
N ARG A 11 -11.89 3.59 14.38
CA ARG A 11 -10.59 4.04 14.90
C ARG A 11 -9.50 2.99 14.70
N GLN A 12 -9.77 1.73 15.07
CA GLN A 12 -8.82 0.63 14.86
C GLN A 12 -8.49 0.43 13.37
N ILE A 13 -9.49 0.53 12.49
CA ILE A 13 -9.26 0.45 11.04
C ILE A 13 -8.36 1.59 10.55
N LYS A 14 -8.58 2.83 11.02
CA LYS A 14 -7.74 3.98 10.67
C LYS A 14 -6.31 3.84 11.19
N GLU A 15 -6.13 3.35 12.42
CA GLU A 15 -4.82 3.11 13.01
C GLU A 15 -4.03 2.05 12.23
N VAL A 16 -4.69 0.98 11.79
CA VAL A 16 -4.08 -0.04 10.91
C VAL A 16 -3.72 0.54 9.55
N ALA A 17 -4.61 1.30 8.91
CA ALA A 17 -4.33 1.93 7.63
C ALA A 17 -3.11 2.87 7.71
N HIS A 18 -3.03 3.66 8.77
CA HIS A 18 -1.87 4.52 9.03
C HIS A 18 -0.58 3.71 9.22
N ALA A 19 -0.62 2.59 9.94
CA ALA A 19 0.52 1.70 10.07
C ALA A 19 0.96 1.12 8.72
N MET A 20 0.01 0.68 7.88
CA MET A 20 0.29 0.19 6.53
C MET A 20 0.90 1.27 5.64
N HIS A 21 0.40 2.50 5.70
CA HIS A 21 0.98 3.63 4.97
C HIS A 21 2.44 3.89 5.39
N ASN A 22 2.73 3.86 6.69
CA ASN A 22 4.08 4.04 7.20
C ASN A 22 5.03 2.92 6.76
N ASP A 23 4.56 1.67 6.76
CA ASP A 23 5.34 0.53 6.30
C ASP A 23 5.72 0.66 4.81
N VAL A 24 4.76 0.99 3.94
CA VAL A 24 5.01 1.23 2.51
C VAL A 24 5.90 2.45 2.29
N HIS A 25 5.72 3.52 3.07
CA HIS A 25 6.55 4.72 2.95
C HIS A 25 8.01 4.47 3.32
N LYS A 26 8.29 3.66 4.35
CA LYS A 26 9.66 3.26 4.71
C LYS A 26 10.40 2.56 3.57
N LEU A 27 9.69 1.80 2.73
CA LEU A 27 10.28 1.17 1.55
C LEU A 27 10.80 2.20 0.55
N LEU A 28 10.03 3.29 0.34
CA LEU A 28 10.44 4.37 -0.54
C LEU A 28 11.67 5.10 -0.01
N LEU A 29 11.66 5.46 1.27
CA LEU A 29 12.68 6.32 1.86
C LEU A 29 14.08 5.69 1.82
N TYR A 30 14.19 4.38 1.97
CA TYR A 30 15.50 3.71 1.97
C TYR A 30 16.23 3.78 0.61
N LYS A 31 15.49 3.72 -0.50
CA LYS A 31 16.08 3.81 -1.85
C LYS A 31 16.16 5.24 -2.38
N ASP A 32 15.65 6.23 -1.64
CA ASP A 32 15.75 7.65 -2.02
C ASP A 32 17.13 8.21 -1.67
N ASN A 33 17.90 8.59 -2.69
CA ASN A 33 19.27 9.09 -2.55
C ASN A 33 19.39 10.45 -1.83
N ARG A 34 18.27 11.14 -1.57
CA ARG A 34 18.24 12.41 -0.82
C ARG A 34 18.13 12.18 0.68
N ILE A 35 17.76 10.97 1.10
CA ILE A 35 17.64 10.61 2.50
C ILE A 35 19.01 10.18 3.02
N VAL A 36 19.54 10.95 3.96
CA VAL A 36 20.83 10.68 4.62
C VAL A 36 20.67 9.91 5.92
N GLU A 37 19.45 9.80 6.43
CA GLU A 37 19.15 9.05 7.65
C GLU A 37 19.23 7.55 7.38
N LYS A 38 19.91 6.83 8.26
CA LYS A 38 20.03 5.37 8.17
C LYS A 38 18.73 4.72 8.63
N ILE A 39 17.90 4.29 7.67
CA ILE A 39 16.62 3.62 7.95
C ILE A 39 16.79 2.12 8.18
N PHE A 40 17.67 1.48 7.39
CA PHE A 40 18.00 0.06 7.52
C PHE A 40 19.50 -0.13 7.65
N GLU A 41 19.90 -1.25 8.24
CA GLU A 41 21.31 -1.55 8.46
C GLU A 41 22.09 -1.78 7.17
N ASN A 42 21.44 -2.45 6.22
CA ASN A 42 21.94 -2.87 4.92
C ASN A 42 20.75 -3.29 4.01
N ASP A 43 21.06 -3.68 2.76
CA ASP A 43 20.04 -4.12 1.80
C ASP A 43 19.31 -5.41 2.22
N GLU A 44 19.98 -6.33 2.93
CA GLU A 44 19.35 -7.56 3.43
C GLU A 44 18.24 -7.23 4.45
N ALA A 45 18.52 -6.35 5.42
CA ALA A 45 17.54 -5.88 6.40
C ALA A 45 16.35 -5.17 5.72
N PHE A 46 16.61 -4.40 4.67
CA PHE A 46 15.57 -3.79 3.85
C PHE A 46 14.70 -4.84 3.14
N LEU A 47 15.30 -5.84 2.49
CA LEU A 47 14.56 -6.88 1.77
C LEU A 47 13.73 -7.76 2.72
N ILE A 48 14.28 -8.11 3.88
CA ILE A 48 13.54 -8.82 4.95
C ILE A 48 12.35 -7.98 5.41
N PHE A 49 12.55 -6.67 5.62
CA PHE A 49 11.45 -5.78 5.98
C PHE A 49 10.38 -5.74 4.88
N PHE A 50 10.77 -5.63 3.61
CA PHE A 50 9.84 -5.61 2.48
C PHE A 50 9.01 -6.92 2.42
N GLN A 51 9.66 -8.08 2.47
CA GLN A 51 8.95 -9.37 2.52
C GLN A 51 7.98 -9.44 3.70
N ASN A 52 8.37 -8.92 4.87
CA ASN A 52 7.48 -8.85 6.03
C ASN A 52 6.27 -7.93 5.82
N VAL A 53 6.43 -6.80 5.11
CA VAL A 53 5.30 -5.93 4.73
C VAL A 53 4.31 -6.72 3.86
N MET A 54 4.80 -7.39 2.82
CA MET A 54 3.97 -8.21 1.93
C MET A 54 3.28 -9.36 2.68
N PHE A 55 4.00 -10.06 3.55
CA PHE A 55 3.45 -11.13 4.38
C PHE A 55 2.32 -10.63 5.28
N LYS A 56 2.54 -9.53 6.02
CA LYS A 56 1.50 -8.90 6.85
C LYS A 56 0.26 -8.56 6.02
N PHE A 57 0.45 -7.93 4.86
CA PHE A 57 -0.67 -7.50 4.01
C PHE A 57 -1.44 -8.70 3.46
N SER A 58 -0.75 -9.77 3.03
CA SER A 58 -1.40 -11.00 2.59
C SER A 58 -2.25 -11.65 3.69
N GLY A 59 -1.82 -11.58 4.96
CA GLY A 59 -2.57 -12.07 6.12
C GLY A 59 -3.88 -11.32 6.36
N THR A 60 -4.02 -10.12 5.80
CA THR A 60 -5.25 -9.32 5.90
C THR A 60 -6.26 -9.59 4.77
N LYS A 61 -5.94 -10.46 3.81
CA LYS A 61 -6.83 -10.82 2.70
C LYS A 61 -8.18 -11.39 3.16
N THR A 62 -8.15 -12.28 4.17
CA THR A 62 -9.35 -12.87 4.79
C THR A 62 -10.13 -11.88 5.63
N LEU A 63 -9.45 -10.88 6.22
CA LEU A 63 -10.10 -9.79 6.93
C LEU A 63 -10.89 -8.90 5.97
N PHE A 64 -10.33 -8.53 4.82
CA PHE A 64 -10.96 -7.54 3.93
C PHE A 64 -11.74 -8.15 2.76
N ASN A 65 -12.28 -9.36 2.98
CA ASN A 65 -13.20 -10.06 2.08
C ASN A 65 -12.74 -10.12 0.61
N ASN A 66 -11.45 -10.34 0.36
CA ASN A 66 -10.90 -10.43 -1.00
C ASN A 66 -11.28 -9.24 -1.91
N ASN A 67 -11.30 -8.01 -1.39
CA ASN A 67 -11.49 -6.83 -2.23
C ASN A 67 -10.45 -6.84 -3.37
N GLY A 68 -10.90 -6.64 -4.62
CA GLY A 68 -10.02 -6.60 -5.80
C GLY A 68 -8.86 -5.61 -5.64
N ILE A 69 -9.04 -4.54 -4.86
CA ILE A 69 -7.98 -3.57 -4.54
C ILE A 69 -6.82 -4.22 -3.75
N MET A 70 -7.08 -5.18 -2.87
CA MET A 70 -6.01 -5.90 -2.14
C MET A 70 -5.18 -6.75 -3.11
N VAL A 71 -5.80 -7.37 -4.10
CA VAL A 71 -5.08 -8.12 -5.14
C VAL A 71 -4.17 -7.19 -5.93
N THR A 72 -4.68 -6.01 -6.33
CA THR A 72 -3.88 -4.99 -7.00
C THR A 72 -2.73 -4.50 -6.13
N LEU A 73 -2.97 -4.19 -4.84
CA LEU A 73 -1.93 -3.81 -3.89
C LEU A 73 -0.82 -4.86 -3.81
N MET A 74 -1.17 -6.13 -3.64
CA MET A 74 -0.20 -7.22 -3.53
C MET A 74 0.60 -7.42 -4.83
N ALA A 75 -0.07 -7.33 -5.99
CA ALA A 75 0.59 -7.44 -7.28
C ALA A 75 1.58 -6.27 -7.51
N THR A 76 1.20 -5.05 -7.15
CA THR A 76 2.06 -3.87 -7.25
C THR A 76 3.25 -3.94 -6.30
N LEU A 77 3.05 -4.40 -5.06
CA LEU A 77 4.15 -4.61 -4.11
C LEU A 77 5.12 -5.71 -4.58
N GLN A 78 4.61 -6.79 -5.18
CA GLN A 78 5.48 -7.80 -5.78
C GLN A 78 6.30 -7.22 -6.93
N ALA A 79 5.69 -6.46 -7.84
CA ALA A 79 6.42 -5.79 -8.92
C ALA A 79 7.50 -4.84 -8.39
N ALA A 80 7.22 -4.09 -7.32
CA ALA A 80 8.22 -3.24 -6.66
C ALA A 80 9.35 -4.05 -6.01
N TYR A 81 9.06 -5.25 -5.47
CA TYR A 81 10.07 -6.15 -4.93
C TYR A 81 10.97 -6.72 -6.03
N ASP A 82 10.39 -7.13 -7.14
CA ASP A 82 11.12 -7.64 -8.29
C ASP A 82 12.01 -6.53 -8.89
N GLU A 83 11.50 -5.31 -8.99
CA GLU A 83 12.26 -4.14 -9.44
C GLU A 83 13.48 -3.86 -8.54
N VAL A 84 13.28 -3.84 -7.21
CA VAL A 84 14.35 -3.47 -6.28
C VAL A 84 15.42 -4.56 -6.10
N THR A 85 15.12 -5.79 -6.53
CA THR A 85 16.06 -6.92 -6.55
C THR A 85 16.66 -7.17 -7.94
N SER A 86 16.25 -6.40 -8.95
CA SER A 86 16.76 -6.48 -10.31
C SER A 86 18.20 -5.95 -10.41
N ASP A 87 19.00 -6.58 -11.27
CA ASP A 87 20.32 -6.08 -11.65
C ASP A 87 20.23 -4.73 -12.42
N GLU A 88 19.06 -4.44 -13.02
CA GLU A 88 18.77 -3.21 -13.79
C GLU A 88 17.82 -2.26 -13.05
N PHE A 89 17.99 -2.12 -11.73
CA PHE A 89 17.12 -1.31 -10.87
C PHE A 89 16.87 0.12 -11.40
N ASP A 90 15.60 0.45 -11.62
CA ASP A 90 15.09 1.79 -11.93
C ASP A 90 14.30 2.36 -10.74
N TYR A 91 14.89 3.37 -10.09
CA TYR A 91 14.27 4.04 -8.96
C TYR A 91 12.90 4.67 -9.29
N MET A 92 12.70 5.17 -10.50
CA MET A 92 11.44 5.84 -10.86
C MET A 92 10.27 4.85 -10.95
N THR A 93 10.52 3.65 -11.50
CA THR A 93 9.58 2.54 -11.58
C THR A 93 9.26 2.03 -10.18
N PHE A 94 10.28 1.76 -9.36
CA PHE A 94 10.09 1.36 -7.97
C PHE A 94 9.28 2.39 -7.18
N ARG A 95 9.68 3.67 -7.24
CA ARG A 95 8.99 4.76 -6.55
C ARG A 95 7.52 4.85 -6.94
N ARG A 96 7.21 4.73 -8.23
CA ARG A 96 5.83 4.77 -8.72
C ARG A 96 5.01 3.62 -8.13
N ALA A 97 5.52 2.40 -8.15
CA ALA A 97 4.83 1.24 -7.59
C ALA A 97 4.57 1.38 -6.08
N ILE A 98 5.52 1.95 -5.31
CA ILE A 98 5.32 2.23 -3.89
C ILE A 98 4.24 3.30 -3.65
N LEU A 99 4.18 4.35 -4.48
CA LEU A 99 3.14 5.38 -4.38
C LEU A 99 1.75 4.86 -4.79
N ASP A 100 1.67 4.02 -5.81
CA ASP A 100 0.42 3.35 -6.21
C ASP A 100 -0.07 2.44 -5.07
N SER A 101 0.84 1.69 -4.43
CA SER A 101 0.55 0.88 -3.24
C SER A 101 -0.01 1.71 -2.09
N HIS A 102 0.57 2.88 -1.82
CA HIS A 102 0.04 3.82 -0.84
C HIS A 102 -1.39 4.25 -1.20
N ASN A 103 -1.66 4.55 -2.47
CA ASN A 103 -2.99 4.94 -2.91
C ASN A 103 -4.02 3.80 -2.75
N TYR A 104 -3.65 2.54 -3.01
CA TYR A 104 -4.57 1.41 -2.81
C TYR A 104 -4.95 1.21 -1.34
N ILE A 105 -4.03 1.41 -0.40
CA ILE A 105 -4.33 1.41 1.05
C ILE A 105 -5.37 2.49 1.34
N LYS A 106 -5.17 3.71 0.84
CA LYS A 106 -6.14 4.81 0.99
C LYS A 106 -7.52 4.43 0.43
N GLN A 107 -7.56 3.85 -0.77
CA GLN A 107 -8.82 3.43 -1.37
C GLN A 107 -9.58 2.40 -0.52
N MET A 108 -8.86 1.44 0.08
CA MET A 108 -9.46 0.39 0.91
C MET A 108 -9.98 0.91 2.25
N PHE A 109 -9.27 1.82 2.91
CA PHE A 109 -9.53 2.16 4.31
C PHE A 109 -10.10 3.56 4.53
N GLU A 110 -9.87 4.48 3.61
CA GLU A 110 -10.22 5.90 3.77
C GLU A 110 -11.26 6.36 2.74
N GLY A 111 -11.61 5.50 1.78
CA GLY A 111 -12.50 5.83 0.67
C GLY A 111 -11.72 6.52 -0.46
N GLY A 112 -11.49 5.78 -1.54
CA GLY A 112 -10.91 6.31 -2.76
C GLY A 112 -11.93 7.10 -3.58
N VAL A 113 -11.68 8.38 -3.81
CA VAL A 113 -12.44 9.30 -4.69
C VAL A 113 -13.95 9.04 -4.73
N GLY A 114 -14.60 9.13 -3.57
CA GLY A 114 -16.02 9.48 -3.53
C GLY A 114 -16.16 11.00 -3.65
N ASP A 115 -15.97 11.54 -4.85
CA ASP A 115 -16.51 12.84 -5.31
C ASP A 115 -16.07 13.14 -6.76
N ALA A 116 -16.30 12.21 -7.68
CA ALA A 116 -16.75 12.65 -9.00
C ALA A 116 -18.28 12.67 -8.92
N LYS A 117 -18.86 13.81 -8.54
CA LYS A 117 -20.28 14.05 -8.73
C LYS A 117 -20.58 13.80 -10.21
N LEU A 118 -21.33 12.75 -10.51
CA LEU A 118 -22.15 12.72 -11.71
C LEU A 118 -23.04 13.95 -11.61
N THR A 119 -22.71 15.00 -12.36
CA THR A 119 -23.67 16.06 -12.60
C THR A 119 -24.81 15.41 -13.37
N ASP A 120 -25.98 15.32 -12.74
CA ASP A 120 -27.20 14.91 -13.41
C ASP A 120 -27.33 15.72 -14.70
N SER A 121 -27.17 15.04 -15.83
CA SER A 121 -27.57 15.58 -17.13
C SER A 121 -29.08 15.46 -17.22
N THR A 122 -29.78 16.30 -16.46
CA THR A 122 -31.18 16.65 -16.74
C THR A 122 -31.22 18.14 -17.07
N ALA A 123 -30.64 18.47 -18.23
CA ALA A 123 -30.92 19.69 -18.96
C ALA A 123 -31.19 19.30 -20.42
N ASN A 124 -32.37 18.74 -20.66
CA ASN A 124 -33.17 18.97 -21.87
C ASN A 124 -34.45 18.14 -21.84
N ARG A 125 -35.54 18.76 -21.37
CA ARG A 125 -36.83 18.78 -22.05
C ARG A 125 -37.72 19.85 -21.44
#